data_AF-A0A0V1PSK0-F1
#
_entry.id   AF-A0A0V1PSK0-F1
#
_cell.length_a   1.000
_cell.length_b   1.000
_cell.length_c   1.000
_cell.angle_alpha   90.00
_cell.angle_beta   90.00
_cell.angle_gamma   90.00
#
_symmetry.space_group_name_H-M   'P 1'
#
loop_
_entity.id
_entity.type
_entity.pdbx_description
1 polymer ?
#
loop_
_entity_poly.entity_id
_entity_poly.type
_entity_poly.pdbx_seq_one_letter_code
_entity_poly.pdbx_strand_id
1 'polypeptide(L)'
;MKGLASSLKALKPKSTPKLFIIDWDETITNEDTIKLVAQAAYNKKKEYEPKFDHFTNIYMKAFNEYNDDFTSKYGERDTIEKEIKFQTGMQNVEMSSINEIKRLRLFEGIEEEEFLAQGNRVTLKPHFTDFLSKCQELKIPVIILSVNWTKLIMEAVLLKNGFKENENLKIMVNELEFKNGISTGNFNASISIRTGLDKLNIVNNLIKQYGKTCYIGDSMTDLLSLIDSDIGIAIEEGSVIESIKKLNFPIKNLSEAEELHKEEVYVGNWSQVASLLNKH
;
A
#
# COMPACT_ATOMS: atom_id res chain seq x y z
N MET A 1 5.72 6.33 28.84
CA MET A 1 4.58 5.46 29.21
C MET A 1 5.07 4.03 29.14
N LYS A 2 4.92 3.28 30.24
CA LYS A 2 5.35 1.88 30.37
C LYS A 2 4.37 1.00 29.57
N GLY A 3 4.87 0.21 28.61
CA GLY A 3 4.03 -0.71 27.85
C GLY A 3 4.61 -1.38 26.60
N LEU A 4 5.91 -1.27 26.30
CA LEU A 4 6.54 -1.89 25.12
C LEU A 4 7.69 -2.86 25.46
N ALA A 5 7.70 -3.40 26.68
CA ALA A 5 8.66 -4.43 27.07
C ALA A 5 7.98 -5.48 27.96
N SER A 6 7.40 -6.52 27.35
CA SER A 6 7.28 -7.88 27.93
C SER A 6 6.48 -8.81 27.02
N SER A 7 7.19 -9.62 26.23
CA SER A 7 7.04 -11.09 26.24
C SER A 7 7.98 -11.71 25.21
N LEU A 8 9.23 -11.87 25.62
CA LEU A 8 10.19 -12.71 24.93
C LEU A 8 9.70 -14.17 24.98
N LYS A 9 9.13 -14.64 23.88
CA LYS A 9 9.33 -16.01 23.42
C LYS A 9 10.13 -15.91 22.14
N ALA A 10 11.37 -16.38 22.17
CA ALA A 10 12.12 -16.64 20.95
C ALA A 10 11.22 -17.45 19.99
N LEU A 11 10.82 -16.82 18.89
CA LEU A 11 10.07 -17.50 17.84
C LEU A 11 11.02 -18.54 17.23
N LYS A 12 10.54 -19.78 17.11
CA LYS A 12 11.28 -20.88 16.49
C LYS A 12 11.80 -20.49 15.09
N PRO A 13 12.96 -21.02 14.66
CA PRO A 13 13.51 -20.75 13.34
C PRO A 13 12.54 -21.21 12.24
N LYS A 14 12.39 -20.38 11.21
CA LYS A 14 11.60 -20.58 9.98
C LYS A 14 10.14 -21.02 10.17
N SER A 15 9.33 -20.26 10.89
CA SER A 15 7.88 -20.31 10.63
C SER A 15 7.55 -19.43 9.42
N THR A 16 7.05 -20.04 8.34
CA THR A 16 6.49 -19.32 7.19
C THR A 16 5.43 -18.32 7.67
N PRO A 17 5.38 -17.10 7.11
CA PRO A 17 4.26 -16.20 7.38
C PRO A 17 2.93 -16.91 7.13
N LYS A 18 1.95 -16.68 8.01
CA LYS A 18 0.58 -17.17 7.85
C LYS A 18 -0.27 -16.25 6.97
N LEU A 19 0.23 -15.06 6.68
CA LEU A 19 -0.40 -14.04 5.86
C LEU A 19 0.70 -13.16 5.24
N PHE A 20 0.54 -12.82 3.96
CA PHE A 20 1.25 -11.72 3.34
C PHE A 20 0.30 -10.54 3.14
N ILE A 21 0.76 -9.35 3.53
CA ILE A 21 0.09 -8.07 3.25
C ILE A 21 1.05 -7.27 2.37
N ILE A 22 0.56 -6.79 1.24
CA ILE A 22 1.43 -6.28 0.17
C ILE A 22 0.84 -4.98 -0.36
N ASP A 23 1.65 -3.93 -0.45
CA ASP A 23 1.25 -2.72 -1.17
C ASP A 23 1.14 -2.96 -2.68
N TRP A 24 0.41 -2.10 -3.38
CA TRP A 24 0.19 -2.23 -4.83
C TRP A 24 1.19 -1.42 -5.66
N ASP A 25 1.08 -0.09 -5.58
CA ASP A 25 1.80 0.84 -6.44
C ASP A 25 3.29 0.81 -6.10
N GLU A 26 4.16 0.68 -7.11
CA GLU A 26 5.64 0.62 -6.96
C GLU A 26 6.20 -0.50 -6.05
N THR A 27 5.32 -1.32 -5.45
CA THR A 27 5.63 -2.58 -4.77
C THR A 27 5.32 -3.78 -5.66
N ILE A 28 4.07 -3.93 -6.12
CA ILE A 28 3.65 -4.97 -7.07
C ILE A 28 3.85 -4.47 -8.51
N THR A 29 3.53 -3.21 -8.77
CA THR A 29 3.65 -2.60 -10.11
C THR A 29 5.01 -1.92 -10.30
N ASN A 30 5.39 -1.67 -11.55
CA ASN A 30 6.61 -0.91 -11.83
C ASN A 30 6.45 0.60 -11.61
N GLU A 31 5.21 1.10 -11.64
CA GLU A 31 4.89 2.53 -11.57
C GLU A 31 3.60 2.73 -10.76
N ASP A 32 3.45 3.92 -10.19
CA ASP A 32 2.18 4.41 -9.65
C ASP A 32 1.04 4.35 -10.69
N THR A 33 -0.11 3.81 -10.26
CA THR A 33 -1.31 3.59 -11.08
C THR A 33 -2.46 4.56 -10.78
N ILE A 34 -2.36 5.47 -9.80
CA ILE A 34 -3.40 6.48 -9.51
C ILE A 34 -3.66 7.35 -10.74
N LYS A 35 -2.61 7.72 -11.48
CA LYS A 35 -2.74 8.46 -12.75
C LYS A 35 -3.61 7.73 -13.77
N LEU A 36 -3.63 6.40 -13.74
CA LEU A 36 -4.46 5.59 -14.63
C LEU A 36 -5.93 5.64 -14.22
N VAL A 37 -6.23 5.65 -12.92
CA VAL A 37 -7.59 5.87 -12.41
C VAL A 37 -8.14 7.19 -12.95
N ALA A 38 -7.37 8.28 -12.84
CA ALA A 38 -7.74 9.56 -13.42
C ALA A 38 -7.92 9.49 -14.94
N GLN A 39 -6.99 8.82 -15.64
CA GLN A 39 -7.07 8.68 -17.10
C GLN A 39 -8.33 7.95 -17.58
N ALA A 40 -8.87 6.99 -16.80
CA ALA A 40 -10.16 6.36 -17.11
C ALA A 40 -11.27 7.41 -17.27
N ALA A 41 -11.32 8.41 -16.39
CA ALA A 41 -12.27 9.51 -16.51
C ALA A 41 -12.02 10.39 -17.75
N TYR A 42 -10.76 10.76 -18.01
CA TYR A 42 -10.40 11.63 -19.14
C TYR A 42 -10.55 10.95 -20.50
N ASN A 43 -10.48 9.63 -20.60
CA ASN A 43 -10.75 8.89 -21.84
C ASN A 43 -12.21 9.09 -22.28
N LYS A 44 -13.14 9.06 -21.32
CA LYS A 44 -14.55 9.30 -21.57
C LYS A 44 -14.89 10.78 -21.69
N LYS A 45 -14.32 11.60 -20.81
CA LYS A 45 -14.56 13.05 -20.73
C LYS A 45 -13.39 13.83 -21.33
N LYS A 46 -13.17 13.68 -22.64
CA LYS A 46 -11.98 14.24 -23.34
C LYS A 46 -11.83 15.75 -23.20
N GLU A 47 -12.94 16.47 -23.14
CA GLU A 47 -12.98 17.94 -23.02
C GLU A 47 -13.07 18.43 -21.56
N TYR A 48 -13.00 17.52 -20.59
CA TYR A 48 -13.09 17.91 -19.18
C TYR A 48 -11.88 18.73 -18.76
N GLU A 49 -12.19 19.79 -18.01
CA GLU A 49 -11.24 20.61 -17.28
C GLU A 49 -11.66 20.66 -15.80
N PRO A 50 -10.70 20.74 -14.88
CA PRO A 50 -9.26 20.86 -15.10
C PRO A 50 -8.58 19.51 -15.41
N LYS A 51 -7.34 19.54 -15.92
CA LYS A 51 -6.46 18.34 -16.07
C LYS A 51 -6.03 17.77 -14.72
N PHE A 52 -5.53 16.53 -14.72
CA PHE A 52 -5.22 15.80 -13.48
C PHE A 52 -4.21 16.53 -12.59
N ASP A 53 -3.24 17.21 -13.19
CA ASP A 53 -2.23 18.00 -12.49
C ASP A 53 -2.84 19.07 -11.56
N HIS A 54 -4.06 19.57 -11.82
CA HIS A 54 -4.75 20.46 -10.90
C HIS A 54 -4.97 19.81 -9.52
N PHE A 55 -5.43 18.56 -9.50
CA PHE A 55 -5.69 17.83 -8.26
C PHE A 55 -4.39 17.43 -7.58
N THR A 56 -3.39 17.00 -8.35
CA THR A 56 -2.04 16.73 -7.82
C THR A 56 -1.43 17.98 -7.20
N ASN A 57 -1.56 19.15 -7.83
CA ASN A 57 -1.05 20.41 -7.31
C ASN A 57 -1.74 20.83 -6.00
N ILE A 58 -3.06 20.59 -5.87
CA ILE A 58 -3.80 20.84 -4.62
C ILE A 58 -3.25 19.96 -3.49
N TYR A 59 -3.07 18.67 -3.76
CA TYR A 59 -2.47 17.75 -2.79
C TYR A 59 -1.06 18.18 -2.41
N MET A 60 -0.19 18.43 -3.38
CA MET A 60 1.20 18.81 -3.14
C MET A 60 1.32 20.12 -2.36
N LYS A 61 0.45 21.10 -2.64
CA LYS A 61 0.39 22.34 -1.87
C LYS A 61 0.02 22.06 -0.41
N ALA A 62 -1.07 21.32 -0.17
CA ALA A 62 -1.51 20.98 1.18
C ALA A 62 -0.45 20.16 1.93
N PHE A 63 0.22 19.24 1.23
CA PHE A 63 1.30 18.42 1.79
C PHE A 63 2.50 19.27 2.19
N ASN A 64 2.97 20.16 1.32
CA ASN A 64 4.12 21.03 1.60
C ASN A 64 3.81 21.96 2.78
N GLU A 65 2.64 22.61 2.78
CA GLU A 65 2.20 23.48 3.89
C GLU A 65 2.13 22.72 5.21
N TYR A 66 1.57 21.49 5.20
CA TYR A 66 1.51 20.65 6.39
C TYR A 66 2.90 20.18 6.85
N ASN A 67 3.76 19.79 5.91
CA ASN A 67 5.11 19.34 6.20
C ASN A 67 5.98 20.45 6.79
N ASP A 68 5.89 21.66 6.26
CA ASP A 68 6.62 22.82 6.76
C ASP A 68 6.12 23.22 8.16
N ASP A 69 4.80 23.26 8.37
CA ASP A 69 4.20 23.52 9.68
C ASP A 69 4.62 22.45 10.71
N PHE A 70 4.55 21.17 10.35
CA PHE A 70 4.97 20.07 11.22
C PHE A 70 6.46 20.18 11.57
N THR A 71 7.32 20.35 10.56
CA THR A 71 8.77 20.43 10.74
C THR A 71 9.16 21.63 11.60
N SER A 72 8.50 22.78 11.42
CA SER A 72 8.73 23.96 12.25
C SER A 72 8.38 23.74 13.74
N LYS A 73 7.37 22.91 14.03
CA LYS A 73 6.88 22.64 15.38
C LYS A 73 7.58 21.49 16.08
N TYR A 74 7.97 20.46 15.33
CA TYR A 74 8.41 19.17 15.87
C TYR A 74 9.79 18.71 15.38
N GLY A 75 10.40 19.44 14.43
CA GLY A 75 11.64 19.06 13.77
C GLY A 75 11.43 17.94 12.75
N GLU A 76 12.54 17.30 12.34
CA GLU A 76 12.50 16.18 11.40
C GLU A 76 11.74 14.97 11.96
N ARG A 77 11.16 14.16 11.05
CA ARG A 77 10.49 12.88 11.35
C ARG A 77 11.51 11.76 11.59
N ASP A 78 12.30 11.91 12.65
CA ASP A 78 13.43 11.04 13.02
C ASP A 78 13.10 10.05 14.16
N THR A 79 11.86 10.06 14.68
CA THR A 79 11.37 9.07 15.63
C THR A 79 10.02 8.50 15.21
N ILE A 80 9.73 7.27 15.64
CA ILE A 80 8.44 6.60 15.38
C ILE A 80 7.28 7.44 15.93
N GLU A 81 7.44 8.05 17.10
CA GLU A 81 6.39 8.90 17.69
C GLU A 81 6.09 10.13 16.84
N LYS A 82 7.13 10.76 16.26
CA LYS A 82 6.95 11.89 15.34
C LYS A 82 6.31 11.43 14.03
N GLU A 83 6.70 10.28 13.49
CA GLU A 83 6.07 9.73 12.28
C GLU A 83 4.58 9.43 12.51
N ILE A 84 4.22 8.77 13.62
CA ILE A 84 2.83 8.53 13.99
C ILE A 84 2.06 9.85 14.10
N LYS A 85 2.66 10.87 14.73
CA LYS A 85 2.04 12.20 14.87
C LYS A 85 1.81 12.87 13.53
N PHE A 86 2.78 12.76 12.61
CA PHE A 86 2.67 13.28 11.25
C PHE A 86 1.53 12.58 10.50
N GLN A 87 1.52 11.25 10.48
CA GLN A 87 0.47 10.46 9.81
C GLN A 87 -0.93 10.71 10.40
N THR A 88 -1.03 11.01 11.69
CA THR A 88 -2.31 11.37 12.34
C THR A 88 -2.90 12.67 11.77
N GLY A 89 -2.07 13.65 11.39
CA GLY A 89 -2.55 14.91 10.80
C GLY A 89 -2.71 14.89 9.29
N MET A 90 -2.20 13.87 8.61
CA MET A 90 -2.22 13.74 7.14
C MET A 90 -3.61 13.58 6.54
N GLN A 91 -4.61 13.13 7.32
CA GLN A 91 -5.95 12.89 6.78
C GLN A 91 -6.55 14.10 6.05
N ASN A 92 -6.34 15.32 6.58
CA ASN A 92 -6.83 16.54 5.93
C ASN A 92 -6.10 16.86 4.62
N VAL A 93 -4.81 16.52 4.55
CA VAL A 93 -3.98 16.69 3.36
C VAL A 93 -4.47 15.75 2.26
N GLU A 94 -4.64 14.46 2.57
CA GLU A 94 -5.16 13.46 1.64
C GLU A 94 -6.54 13.83 1.10
N MET A 95 -7.41 14.34 1.98
CA MET A 95 -8.77 14.72 1.60
C MET A 95 -8.83 16.00 0.75
N SER A 96 -7.77 16.79 0.66
CA SER A 96 -7.77 18.06 -0.09
C SER A 96 -8.06 17.83 -1.59
N SER A 97 -7.32 16.95 -2.24
CA SER A 97 -7.50 16.63 -3.65
C SER A 97 -8.76 15.79 -3.87
N ILE A 98 -9.07 14.85 -2.98
CA ILE A 98 -10.27 14.01 -3.05
C ILE A 98 -11.54 14.86 -3.00
N ASN A 99 -11.60 15.83 -2.09
CA ASN A 99 -12.75 16.73 -1.98
C ASN A 99 -12.91 17.58 -3.24
N GLU A 100 -11.81 18.04 -3.83
CA GLU A 100 -11.87 18.78 -5.10
C GLU A 100 -12.32 17.88 -6.26
N ILE A 101 -11.82 16.65 -6.36
CA ILE A 101 -12.25 15.63 -7.33
C ILE A 101 -13.77 15.42 -7.24
N LYS A 102 -14.29 15.26 -6.01
CA LYS A 102 -15.73 15.09 -5.75
C LYS A 102 -16.52 16.35 -6.13
N ARG A 103 -16.03 17.53 -5.74
CA ARG A 103 -16.69 18.82 -6.01
C ARG A 103 -16.83 19.07 -7.51
N LEU A 104 -15.79 18.74 -8.28
CA LEU A 104 -15.77 18.90 -9.73
C LEU A 104 -16.36 17.69 -10.48
N ARG A 105 -16.67 16.60 -9.78
CA ARG A 105 -17.36 15.41 -10.31
C ARG A 105 -16.55 14.72 -11.41
N LEU A 106 -15.23 14.65 -11.26
CA LEU A 106 -14.34 14.04 -12.26
C LEU A 106 -14.78 12.61 -12.60
N PHE A 107 -15.09 11.80 -11.59
CA PHE A 107 -15.46 10.40 -11.75
C PHE A 107 -16.97 10.15 -11.94
N GLU A 108 -17.85 11.15 -11.81
CA GLU A 108 -19.29 10.95 -11.97
C GLU A 108 -19.63 10.52 -13.42
N GLY A 109 -20.38 9.43 -13.58
CA GLY A 109 -20.81 8.94 -14.89
C GLY A 109 -19.77 8.14 -15.67
N ILE A 110 -18.67 7.74 -15.03
CA ILE A 110 -17.65 6.86 -15.65
C ILE A 110 -18.03 5.41 -15.43
N GLU A 111 -18.06 4.61 -16.50
CA GLU A 111 -18.37 3.18 -16.45
C GLU A 111 -17.21 2.36 -15.85
N GLU A 112 -17.53 1.24 -15.17
CA GLU A 112 -16.54 0.31 -14.60
C GLU A 112 -15.52 -0.17 -15.65
N GLU A 113 -16.00 -0.40 -16.88
CA GLU A 113 -15.19 -0.86 -18.01
C GLU A 113 -14.04 0.09 -18.36
N GLU A 114 -14.19 1.40 -18.13
CA GLU A 114 -13.14 2.39 -18.40
C GLU A 114 -11.96 2.23 -17.43
N PHE A 115 -12.24 1.86 -16.17
CA PHE A 115 -11.22 1.54 -15.17
C PHE A 115 -10.59 0.18 -15.47
N LEU A 116 -11.40 -0.86 -15.72
CA LEU A 116 -10.91 -2.20 -16.08
C LEU A 116 -9.96 -2.15 -17.29
N ALA A 117 -10.29 -1.33 -18.31
CA ALA A 117 -9.45 -1.17 -19.49
C ALA A 117 -8.05 -0.62 -19.19
N GLN A 118 -7.88 0.17 -18.11
CA GLN A 118 -6.57 0.68 -17.71
C GLN A 118 -5.62 -0.42 -17.25
N GLY A 119 -6.12 -1.56 -16.77
CA GLY A 119 -5.28 -2.68 -16.35
C GLY A 119 -4.33 -3.18 -17.43
N ASN A 120 -4.67 -2.97 -18.72
CA ASN A 120 -3.78 -3.33 -19.83
C ASN A 120 -2.47 -2.53 -19.87
N ARG A 121 -2.44 -1.36 -19.24
CA ARG A 121 -1.31 -0.42 -19.22
C ARG A 121 -0.40 -0.64 -18.01
N VAL A 122 -0.80 -1.48 -17.07
CA VAL A 122 -0.04 -1.77 -15.85
C VAL A 122 0.90 -2.93 -16.12
N THR A 123 2.16 -2.75 -15.76
CA THR A 123 3.18 -3.80 -15.75
C THR A 123 3.55 -4.16 -14.32
N LEU A 124 3.58 -5.46 -14.04
CA LEU A 124 3.99 -6.01 -12.75
C LEU A 124 5.53 -6.06 -12.68
N LYS A 125 6.08 -5.92 -11.47
CA LYS A 125 7.49 -6.21 -11.22
C LYS A 125 7.77 -7.68 -11.52
N PRO A 126 8.97 -8.01 -12.05
CA PRO A 126 9.37 -9.40 -12.30
C PRO A 126 9.20 -10.27 -11.06
N HIS A 127 8.87 -11.55 -11.25
CA HIS A 127 8.72 -12.58 -10.21
C HIS A 127 7.58 -12.40 -9.18
N PHE A 128 6.80 -11.32 -9.23
CA PHE A 128 5.62 -11.20 -8.38
C PHE A 128 4.60 -12.32 -8.64
N THR A 129 4.36 -12.69 -9.90
CA THR A 129 3.45 -13.78 -10.27
C THR A 129 3.95 -15.15 -9.80
N ASP A 130 5.28 -15.34 -9.75
CA ASP A 130 5.89 -16.57 -9.24
C ASP A 130 5.63 -16.69 -7.74
N PHE A 131 5.84 -15.60 -6.99
CA PHE A 131 5.49 -15.51 -5.57
C PHE A 131 4.00 -15.80 -5.33
N LEU A 132 3.11 -15.15 -6.09
CA LEU A 132 1.67 -15.30 -5.88
C LEU A 132 1.19 -16.72 -6.19
N SER A 133 1.74 -17.35 -7.24
CA SER A 133 1.48 -18.76 -7.57
C SER A 133 1.90 -19.68 -6.43
N LYS A 134 3.07 -19.42 -5.82
CA LYS A 134 3.57 -20.22 -4.70
C LYS A 134 2.72 -20.05 -3.44
N CYS A 135 2.24 -18.85 -3.15
CA CYS A 135 1.26 -18.62 -2.08
C CYS A 135 -0.03 -19.44 -2.30
N GLN A 136 -0.55 -19.50 -3.53
CA GLN A 136 -1.73 -20.31 -3.84
C GLN A 136 -1.50 -21.81 -3.64
N GLU A 137 -0.35 -22.33 -4.11
CA GLU A 137 0.05 -23.73 -3.93
C GLU A 137 0.11 -24.10 -2.44
N LEU A 138 0.73 -23.24 -1.63
CA LEU A 138 0.90 -23.42 -0.19
C LEU A 138 -0.33 -23.02 0.62
N LYS A 139 -1.38 -22.51 -0.04
CA LYS A 139 -2.61 -21.97 0.60
C LYS A 139 -2.30 -20.92 1.67
N ILE A 140 -1.31 -20.06 1.42
CA ILE A 140 -0.99 -18.92 2.27
C ILE A 140 -1.80 -17.72 1.77
N PRO A 141 -2.68 -17.14 2.61
CA PRO A 141 -3.42 -15.95 2.24
C PRO A 141 -2.54 -14.76 1.88
N VAL A 142 -2.99 -14.00 0.89
CA VAL A 142 -2.41 -12.74 0.43
C VAL A 142 -3.48 -11.66 0.45
N ILE A 143 -3.15 -10.51 1.03
CA ILE A 143 -3.98 -9.31 1.02
C ILE A 143 -3.18 -8.20 0.35
N ILE A 144 -3.71 -7.68 -0.74
CA ILE A 144 -3.20 -6.45 -1.35
C ILE A 144 -3.84 -5.28 -0.59
N LEU A 145 -3.03 -4.39 -0.01
CA LEU A 145 -3.48 -3.27 0.82
C LEU A 145 -2.93 -1.95 0.27
N SER A 146 -3.80 -1.13 -0.30
CA SER A 146 -3.38 0.04 -1.07
C SER A 146 -4.19 1.30 -0.74
N VAL A 147 -3.55 2.47 -0.90
CA VAL A 147 -4.19 3.79 -0.81
C VAL A 147 -4.88 4.23 -2.10
N ASN A 148 -4.83 3.40 -3.15
CA ASN A 148 -5.45 3.67 -4.44
C ASN A 148 -6.98 3.84 -4.30
N TRP A 149 -7.64 4.21 -5.40
CA TRP A 149 -9.00 4.74 -5.42
C TRP A 149 -10.05 3.78 -5.95
N THR A 150 -9.63 2.67 -6.56
CA THR A 150 -10.52 1.60 -6.99
C THR A 150 -9.75 0.29 -7.13
N LYS A 151 -10.41 -0.84 -6.86
CA LYS A 151 -9.84 -2.17 -7.09
C LYS A 151 -9.94 -2.64 -8.54
N LEU A 152 -10.79 -2.01 -9.37
CA LEU A 152 -11.08 -2.48 -10.73
C LEU A 152 -9.80 -2.62 -11.59
N ILE A 153 -8.87 -1.66 -11.48
CA ILE A 153 -7.58 -1.76 -12.20
C ILE A 153 -6.79 -2.99 -11.70
N MET A 154 -6.71 -3.19 -10.39
CA MET A 154 -5.98 -4.30 -9.78
C MET A 154 -6.60 -5.65 -10.18
N GLU A 155 -7.93 -5.75 -10.16
CA GLU A 155 -8.68 -6.94 -10.60
C GLU A 155 -8.39 -7.27 -12.06
N ALA A 156 -8.42 -6.28 -12.95
CA ALA A 156 -8.11 -6.47 -14.37
C ALA A 156 -6.67 -6.96 -14.57
N VAL A 157 -5.71 -6.39 -13.83
CA VAL A 157 -4.29 -6.80 -13.89
C VAL A 157 -4.10 -8.22 -13.38
N LEU A 158 -4.67 -8.55 -12.22
CA LEU A 158 -4.57 -9.89 -11.65
C LEU A 158 -5.21 -10.93 -12.59
N LEU A 159 -6.42 -10.63 -13.11
CA LEU A 159 -7.14 -11.53 -14.02
C LEU A 159 -6.35 -11.81 -15.29
N LYS A 160 -5.75 -10.77 -15.89
CA LYS A 160 -4.87 -10.89 -17.06
C LYS A 160 -3.66 -11.80 -16.80
N ASN A 161 -3.21 -11.90 -15.54
CA ASN A 161 -2.10 -12.74 -15.12
C ASN A 161 -2.56 -14.09 -14.53
N GLY A 162 -3.83 -14.47 -14.67
CA GLY A 162 -4.36 -15.76 -14.23
C GLY A 162 -4.81 -15.81 -12.76
N PHE A 163 -4.90 -14.67 -12.09
CA PHE A 163 -5.31 -14.58 -10.67
C PHE A 163 -6.66 -13.89 -10.53
N LYS A 164 -7.47 -14.33 -9.58
CA LYS A 164 -8.74 -13.69 -9.23
C LYS A 164 -8.90 -13.65 -7.73
N GLU A 165 -9.51 -12.59 -7.21
CA GLU A 165 -9.90 -12.52 -5.80
C GLU A 165 -10.68 -13.77 -5.38
N ASN A 166 -10.31 -14.32 -4.23
CA ASN A 166 -10.91 -15.50 -3.60
C ASN A 166 -10.64 -15.48 -2.09
N GLU A 167 -10.90 -16.58 -1.39
CA GLU A 167 -10.68 -16.64 0.07
C GLU A 167 -9.21 -16.41 0.50
N ASN A 168 -8.24 -16.74 -0.36
CA ASN A 168 -6.81 -16.63 -0.13
C ASN A 168 -6.13 -15.46 -0.88
N LEU A 169 -6.85 -14.72 -1.72
CA LEU A 169 -6.34 -13.51 -2.37
C LEU A 169 -7.41 -12.42 -2.28
N LYS A 170 -7.15 -11.37 -1.52
CA LYS A 170 -8.11 -10.27 -1.32
C LYS A 170 -7.47 -8.93 -1.65
N ILE A 171 -8.29 -7.98 -2.09
CA ILE A 171 -7.87 -6.61 -2.34
C ILE A 171 -8.59 -5.68 -1.35
N MET A 172 -7.80 -4.89 -0.62
CA MET A 172 -8.26 -3.87 0.31
C MET A 172 -7.73 -2.51 -0.16
N VAL A 173 -8.64 -1.67 -0.62
CA VAL A 173 -8.32 -0.37 -1.24
C VAL A 173 -9.48 0.59 -1.00
N ASN A 174 -9.26 1.90 -1.15
CA ASN A 174 -10.41 2.79 -1.25
C ASN A 174 -11.19 2.48 -2.52
N GLU A 175 -12.49 2.70 -2.50
CA GLU A 175 -13.34 2.32 -3.63
C GLU A 175 -14.25 3.46 -4.04
N LEU A 176 -14.40 3.66 -5.35
CA LEU A 176 -15.43 4.52 -5.90
C LEU A 176 -16.80 3.85 -5.70
N GLU A 177 -17.84 4.64 -5.47
CA GLU A 177 -19.19 4.10 -5.40
C GLU A 177 -19.76 3.93 -6.80
N PHE A 178 -20.28 2.75 -7.09
CA PHE A 178 -20.92 2.42 -8.37
C PHE A 178 -22.39 2.09 -8.21
N LYS A 179 -23.20 2.53 -9.18
CA LYS A 179 -24.61 2.16 -9.31
C LYS A 179 -24.86 1.67 -10.72
N ASN A 180 -25.25 0.41 -10.85
CA ASN A 180 -25.48 -0.25 -12.15
C ASN A 180 -24.25 -0.15 -13.09
N GLY A 181 -23.04 -0.37 -12.58
CA GLY A 181 -21.80 -0.32 -13.36
C GLY A 181 -21.29 1.10 -13.68
N ILE A 182 -21.88 2.14 -13.08
CA ILE A 182 -21.54 3.54 -13.35
C ILE A 182 -21.15 4.24 -12.05
N SER A 183 -19.99 4.90 -12.04
CA SER A 183 -19.50 5.63 -10.87
C SER A 183 -20.40 6.81 -10.53
N THR A 184 -20.73 6.96 -9.24
CA THR A 184 -21.48 8.10 -8.71
C THR A 184 -20.59 9.34 -8.53
N GLY A 185 -19.27 9.20 -8.73
CA GLY A 185 -18.28 10.24 -8.45
C GLY A 185 -17.92 10.39 -6.97
N ASN A 186 -18.57 9.62 -6.07
CA ASN A 186 -18.23 9.56 -4.66
C ASN A 186 -17.34 8.36 -4.35
N PHE A 187 -16.72 8.40 -3.16
CA PHE A 187 -15.93 7.31 -2.62
C PHE A 187 -16.70 6.65 -1.49
N ASN A 188 -16.61 5.33 -1.40
CA ASN A 188 -17.26 4.54 -0.37
C ASN A 188 -16.76 4.97 1.01
N ALA A 189 -17.65 5.54 1.82
CA ALA A 189 -17.33 6.04 3.15
C ALA A 189 -17.02 4.95 4.19
N SER A 190 -17.33 3.67 3.91
CA SER A 190 -17.07 2.57 4.83
C SER A 190 -15.60 2.15 4.89
N ILE A 191 -14.78 2.60 3.94
CA ILE A 191 -13.35 2.28 3.84
C ILE A 191 -12.54 3.56 3.65
N SER A 192 -11.48 3.71 4.44
CA SER A 192 -10.57 4.85 4.37
C SER A 192 -9.16 4.38 4.64
N ILE A 193 -8.41 4.15 3.57
CA ILE A 193 -7.00 3.75 3.57
C ILE A 193 -6.23 4.89 2.91
N ARG A 194 -5.86 5.92 3.67
CA ARG A 194 -5.31 7.15 3.09
C ARG A 194 -3.88 7.43 3.57
N THR A 195 -3.58 7.02 4.78
CA THR A 195 -2.30 7.30 5.45
C THR A 195 -1.58 6.01 5.83
N GLY A 196 -0.31 6.12 6.18
CA GLY A 196 0.42 4.98 6.74
C GLY A 196 -0.15 4.49 8.07
N LEU A 197 -0.81 5.38 8.82
CA LEU A 197 -1.52 5.01 10.05
C LEU A 197 -2.79 4.18 9.76
N ASP A 198 -3.51 4.49 8.68
CA ASP A 198 -4.66 3.67 8.26
C ASP A 198 -4.23 2.25 7.88
N LYS A 199 -3.15 2.13 7.09
CA LYS A 199 -2.56 0.81 6.78
C LYS A 199 -2.14 0.09 8.05
N LEU A 200 -1.43 0.76 8.96
CA LEU A 200 -0.99 0.17 10.24
C LEU A 200 -2.17 -0.38 11.06
N ASN A 201 -3.27 0.36 11.15
CA ASN A 201 -4.45 -0.06 11.91
C ASN A 201 -5.07 -1.34 11.32
N ILE A 202 -5.13 -1.44 9.99
CA ILE A 202 -5.61 -2.63 9.30
C ILE A 202 -4.66 -3.81 9.53
N VAL A 203 -3.36 -3.60 9.33
CA VAL A 203 -2.31 -4.60 9.54
C VAL A 203 -2.36 -5.15 10.96
N ASN A 204 -2.53 -4.29 11.97
CA ASN A 204 -2.64 -4.69 13.36
C ASN A 204 -3.86 -5.59 13.64
N ASN A 205 -4.98 -5.34 12.98
CA ASN A 205 -6.15 -6.21 13.09
C ASN A 205 -5.90 -7.57 12.40
N LEU A 206 -5.20 -7.56 11.27
CA LEU A 206 -4.84 -8.78 10.55
C LEU A 206 -3.83 -9.62 11.31
N ILE A 207 -2.83 -9.02 11.96
CA ILE A 207 -1.89 -9.73 12.85
C ILE A 207 -2.62 -10.44 13.98
N LYS A 208 -3.62 -9.79 14.61
CA LYS A 208 -4.45 -10.43 15.65
C LYS A 208 -5.26 -11.61 15.12
N GLN A 209 -5.71 -11.54 13.86
CA GLN A 209 -6.54 -12.57 13.23
C GLN A 209 -5.72 -13.77 12.73
N TYR A 210 -4.59 -13.54 12.06
CA TYR A 210 -3.82 -14.58 11.37
C TYR A 210 -2.56 -15.00 12.15
N GLY A 211 -2.07 -14.17 13.08
CA GLY A 211 -0.80 -14.35 13.76
C GLY A 211 0.35 -13.85 12.89
N LYS A 212 1.42 -14.66 12.79
CA LYS A 212 2.68 -14.29 12.12
C LYS A 212 2.44 -13.76 10.71
N THR A 213 2.66 -12.47 10.48
CA THR A 213 2.36 -11.78 9.23
C THR A 213 3.61 -11.16 8.61
N CYS A 214 3.73 -11.20 7.29
CA CYS A 214 4.74 -10.47 6.56
C CYS A 214 4.10 -9.29 5.82
N TYR A 215 4.63 -8.08 6.05
CA TYR A 215 4.25 -6.88 5.31
C TYR A 215 5.31 -6.54 4.26
N ILE A 216 4.88 -6.21 3.04
CA ILE A 216 5.75 -5.84 1.92
C ILE A 216 5.29 -4.51 1.34
N GLY A 217 6.20 -3.55 1.19
CA GLY A 217 5.90 -2.22 0.66
C GLY A 217 7.15 -1.47 0.21
N ASP A 218 7.00 -0.28 -0.36
CA ASP A 218 8.12 0.51 -0.91
C ASP A 218 8.12 1.97 -0.44
N SER A 219 7.01 2.46 0.11
CA SER A 219 6.76 3.90 0.27
C SER A 219 6.64 4.36 1.73
N MET A 220 6.57 5.68 1.93
CA MET A 220 6.29 6.27 3.23
C MET A 220 4.98 5.77 3.87
N THR A 221 3.98 5.42 3.07
CA THR A 221 2.70 4.91 3.62
C THR A 221 2.83 3.50 4.19
N ASP A 222 3.95 2.82 3.91
CA ASP A 222 4.23 1.46 4.37
C ASP A 222 5.13 1.43 5.60
N LEU A 223 5.82 2.54 5.91
CA LEU A 223 6.86 2.62 6.93
C LEU A 223 6.45 2.03 8.28
N LEU A 224 5.29 2.46 8.79
CA LEU A 224 4.80 2.00 10.09
C LEU A 224 4.42 0.51 10.06
N SER A 225 3.81 0.04 8.97
CA SER A 225 3.39 -1.35 8.81
C SER A 225 4.57 -2.30 8.64
N LEU A 226 5.62 -1.86 7.95
CA LEU A 226 6.88 -2.59 7.82
C LEU A 226 7.52 -2.82 9.20
N ILE A 227 7.61 -1.77 10.02
CA ILE A 227 8.23 -1.81 11.35
C ILE A 227 7.41 -2.65 12.34
N ASP A 228 6.08 -2.59 12.29
CA ASP A 228 5.23 -3.23 13.31
C ASP A 228 4.85 -4.69 12.99
N SER A 229 4.98 -5.12 11.73
CA SER A 229 4.74 -6.50 11.30
C SER A 229 5.75 -7.50 11.89
N ASP A 230 5.43 -8.80 11.90
CA ASP A 230 6.41 -9.81 12.36
C ASP A 230 7.60 -9.94 11.42
N ILE A 231 7.40 -9.64 10.12
CA ILE A 231 8.42 -9.62 9.08
C ILE A 231 8.11 -8.45 8.13
N GLY A 232 8.91 -7.38 8.21
CA GLY A 232 8.83 -6.26 7.27
C GLY A 232 9.80 -6.45 6.10
N ILE A 233 9.32 -6.33 4.85
CA ILE A 233 10.15 -6.36 3.65
C ILE A 233 9.92 -5.09 2.83
N ALA A 234 10.94 -4.23 2.74
CA ALA A 234 10.97 -3.12 1.82
C ALA A 234 11.42 -3.59 0.43
N ILE A 235 10.68 -3.22 -0.62
CA ILE A 235 11.13 -3.46 -2.00
C ILE A 235 12.33 -2.56 -2.30
N GLU A 236 13.32 -3.11 -2.99
CA GLU A 236 14.53 -2.39 -3.42
C GLU A 236 14.18 -1.12 -4.21
N GLU A 237 15.02 -0.09 -4.06
CA GLU A 237 14.81 1.25 -4.62
C GLU A 237 13.58 2.01 -4.06
N GLY A 238 12.80 1.40 -3.16
CA GLY A 238 11.68 2.04 -2.50
C GLY A 238 12.09 3.23 -1.64
N SER A 239 11.31 4.31 -1.73
CA SER A 239 11.53 5.56 -0.99
C SER A 239 11.52 5.36 0.54
N VAL A 240 10.87 4.30 1.05
CA VAL A 240 10.77 3.97 2.47
C VAL A 240 12.13 3.67 3.12
N ILE A 241 13.09 3.17 2.35
CA ILE A 241 14.40 2.73 2.85
C ILE A 241 15.13 3.88 3.55
N GLU A 242 15.12 5.08 2.96
CA GLU A 242 15.76 6.25 3.56
C GLU A 242 15.07 6.69 4.85
N SER A 243 13.75 6.50 4.95
CA SER A 243 13.00 6.83 6.16
C SER A 243 13.24 5.84 7.28
N ILE A 244 13.36 4.55 6.97
CA ILE A 244 13.77 3.53 7.95
C ILE A 244 15.17 3.85 8.51
N LYS A 245 16.11 4.27 7.64
CA LYS A 245 17.45 4.71 8.07
C LYS A 245 17.39 5.95 8.97
N LYS A 246 16.59 6.95 8.64
CA LYS A 246 16.40 8.16 9.47
C LYS A 246 15.88 7.83 10.87
N LEU A 247 15.04 6.80 10.99
CA LEU A 247 14.55 6.30 12.28
C LEU A 247 15.58 5.47 13.07
N ASN A 248 16.77 5.23 12.51
CA ASN A 248 17.78 4.30 13.03
C ASN A 248 17.22 2.88 13.28
N PHE A 249 16.21 2.46 12.50
CA PHE A 249 15.66 1.12 12.61
C PHE A 249 16.53 0.13 11.82
N PRO A 250 16.82 -1.08 12.34
CA PRO A 250 17.73 -2.02 11.67
C PRO A 250 17.26 -2.44 10.28
N ILE A 251 18.17 -2.37 9.31
CA ILE A 251 17.96 -2.82 7.92
C ILE A 251 18.95 -3.93 7.57
N LYS A 252 18.49 -4.98 6.90
CA LYS A 252 19.35 -6.04 6.33
C LYS A 252 18.95 -6.38 4.90
N ASN A 253 19.88 -6.92 4.12
CA ASN A 253 19.54 -7.51 2.83
C ASN A 253 18.80 -8.84 3.05
N LEU A 254 17.67 -9.01 2.36
CA LEU A 254 16.86 -10.22 2.46
C LEU A 254 17.65 -11.48 2.03
N SER A 255 18.53 -11.36 1.05
CA SER A 255 19.38 -12.46 0.56
C SER A 255 20.42 -12.93 1.56
N GLU A 256 20.82 -12.08 2.51
CA GLU A 256 21.84 -12.38 3.52
C GLU A 256 21.24 -12.88 4.84
N ALA A 257 19.91 -12.78 4.99
CA ALA A 257 19.22 -13.16 6.21
C ALA A 257 19.08 -14.69 6.32
N GLU A 258 19.73 -15.27 7.33
CA GLU A 258 19.51 -16.68 7.70
C GLU A 258 18.14 -16.88 8.37
N GLU A 259 17.75 -15.89 9.19
CA GLU A 259 16.48 -15.82 9.92
C GLU A 259 15.86 -14.42 9.78
N LEU A 260 14.52 -14.37 9.85
CA LEU A 260 13.76 -13.13 9.79
C LEU A 260 13.19 -12.79 11.18
N HIS A 261 13.46 -11.58 11.65
CA HIS A 261 13.12 -11.07 12.97
C HIS A 261 12.22 -9.83 12.87
N LYS A 262 11.39 -9.62 13.89
CA LYS A 262 10.43 -8.50 13.95
C LYS A 262 11.13 -7.15 14.11
N GLU A 263 12.29 -7.15 14.77
CA GLU A 263 13.06 -5.96 15.09
C GLU A 263 13.94 -5.47 13.91
N GLU A 264 13.72 -6.01 12.71
CA GLU A 264 14.50 -5.73 11.50
C GLU A 264 13.57 -5.55 10.30
N VAL A 265 13.89 -4.62 9.40
CA VAL A 265 13.30 -4.57 8.06
C VAL A 265 14.29 -5.13 7.06
N TYR A 266 13.80 -5.99 6.17
CA TYR A 266 14.61 -6.59 5.11
C TYR A 266 14.41 -5.83 3.81
N VAL A 267 15.48 -5.56 3.07
CA VAL A 267 15.41 -4.98 1.72
C VAL A 267 15.60 -6.10 0.70
N GLY A 268 14.72 -6.16 -0.30
CA GLY A 268 14.85 -7.16 -1.36
C GLY A 268 13.89 -6.98 -2.52
N ASN A 269 13.84 -8.00 -3.38
CA ASN A 269 12.95 -8.04 -4.54
C ASN A 269 12.11 -9.31 -4.59
N TRP A 270 11.15 -9.36 -5.52
CA TRP A 270 10.21 -10.47 -5.63
C TRP A 270 10.86 -11.84 -5.87
N SER A 271 12.01 -11.91 -6.54
CA SER A 271 12.74 -13.18 -6.67
C SER A 271 13.21 -13.69 -5.30
N GLN A 272 13.71 -12.79 -4.45
CA GLN A 272 14.16 -13.13 -3.10
C GLN A 272 12.97 -13.45 -2.18
N VAL A 273 11.89 -12.67 -2.26
CA VAL A 273 10.65 -12.93 -1.51
C VAL A 273 10.06 -14.30 -1.86
N ALA A 274 9.97 -14.64 -3.15
CA ALA A 274 9.51 -15.96 -3.59
C ALA A 274 10.40 -17.09 -3.04
N SER A 275 11.72 -16.87 -2.94
CA SER A 275 12.64 -17.87 -2.40
C SER A 275 12.40 -18.23 -0.92
N LEU A 276 11.74 -17.34 -0.16
CA LEU A 276 11.34 -17.63 1.23
C LEU A 276 10.36 -18.80 1.30
N LEU A 277 9.56 -18.99 0.26
CA LEU A 277 8.55 -20.04 0.17
C LEU A 277 9.10 -21.37 -0.37
N ASN A 278 10.28 -21.36 -1.00
CA ASN A 278 10.94 -22.55 -1.56
C ASN A 278 11.71 -23.39 -0.53
N LYS A 279 11.90 -22.85 0.69
CA LYS A 279 12.63 -23.54 1.78
C LYS A 279 11.74 -24.51 2.58
N HIS A 280 10.58 -24.87 2.05
CA HIS A 280 9.59 -25.79 2.64
C HIS A 280 9.22 -26.92 1.68
#